data_AF-A0A932VQV6-F1
#
_entry.id   AF-A0A932VQV6-F1
#
_cell.length_a   1.000
_cell.length_b   1.000
_cell.length_c   1.000
_cell.angle_alpha   90.00
_cell.angle_beta   90.00
_cell.angle_gamma   90.00
#
_symmetry.space_group_name_H-M   'P 1'
#
loop_
_entity.id
_entity.type
_entity.pdbx_description
1 polymer ?
#
loop_
_entity_poly.entity_id
_entity_poly.type
_entity_poly.pdbx_seq_one_letter_code
_entity_poly.pdbx_strand_id
1 'polypeptide(L)'
;MPDTLVIDLETKKSFAEVGGEKNIRELGISVAGVYSYAKDVFFAFEEHELANLARMIKAADHLIGFNIIHFDIPVLAPYVEQGMLERVGVTDIFADAVAFLGHRVGLDGVAKATLGESKSGHGLEALEWFRQGRVEEVKKYCLDDVRLTRDLYEYGKKNGHVLFESYVDRKIHSIPVSWGTPMSSAVGQVLAAAYEARRRVAIEYISSQDTDQSGYRKARLIDIYHMKPNGEIEAYCHLRRSVRMFHARRIVKAEMMDASYTNPYDEQPALL
;
A
#
# COMPACT_ATOMS: atom_id res chain seq x y z
N MET A 1 -6.67 22.77 -2.65
CA MET A 1 -6.41 21.44 -3.24
C MET A 1 -7.57 20.55 -2.84
N PRO A 2 -7.96 19.57 -3.67
CA PRO A 2 -8.96 18.58 -3.25
C PRO A 2 -8.44 17.82 -2.03
N ASP A 3 -9.36 17.26 -1.25
CA ASP A 3 -8.99 16.55 -0.01
C ASP A 3 -8.55 15.11 -0.32
N THR A 4 -7.68 14.58 0.52
CA THR A 4 -7.38 13.15 0.59
C THR A 4 -8.01 12.62 1.87
N LEU A 5 -8.75 11.52 1.78
CA LEU A 5 -9.45 10.94 2.92
C LEU A 5 -8.90 9.55 3.23
N VAL A 6 -8.71 9.26 4.50
CA VAL A 6 -8.55 7.87 4.99
C VAL A 6 -9.89 7.42 5.54
N ILE A 7 -10.36 6.24 5.16
CA ILE A 7 -11.69 5.74 5.54
C ILE A 7 -11.62 4.27 5.99
N ASP A 8 -12.49 3.95 6.94
CA ASP A 8 -12.83 2.60 7.39
C ASP A 8 -14.33 2.56 7.77
N LEU A 9 -14.97 1.40 7.61
CA LEU A 9 -16.39 1.21 7.86
C LEU A 9 -16.66 0.02 8.79
N GLU A 10 -17.56 0.25 9.75
CA GLU A 10 -18.20 -0.80 10.52
C GLU A 10 -19.63 -1.07 10.02
N THR A 11 -20.05 -2.33 10.06
CA THR A 11 -21.34 -2.74 9.50
C THR A 11 -22.43 -2.97 10.54
N LYS A 12 -23.69 -2.96 10.09
CA LYS A 12 -24.85 -3.30 10.94
C LYS A 12 -25.13 -4.78 11.02
N LYS A 13 -24.74 -5.51 9.97
CA LYS A 13 -24.99 -6.94 9.79
C LYS A 13 -23.68 -7.65 9.45
N SER A 14 -23.63 -8.93 9.79
CA SER A 14 -22.61 -9.87 9.32
C SER A 14 -22.94 -10.40 7.92
N PHE A 15 -21.95 -10.99 7.26
CA PHE A 15 -22.17 -11.72 6.01
C PHE A 15 -23.18 -12.86 6.16
N ALA A 16 -23.25 -13.52 7.33
CA ALA A 16 -24.21 -14.59 7.56
C ALA A 16 -25.66 -14.07 7.52
N GLU A 17 -25.92 -12.89 8.08
CA GLU A 17 -27.25 -12.27 8.11
C GLU A 17 -27.74 -11.80 6.73
N VAL A 18 -26.82 -11.45 5.82
CA VAL A 18 -27.16 -11.03 4.45
C VAL A 18 -27.06 -12.16 3.43
N GLY A 19 -26.72 -13.39 3.84
CA GLY A 19 -26.63 -14.53 2.91
C GLY A 19 -25.33 -14.59 2.08
N GLY A 20 -24.23 -14.04 2.61
CA GLY A 20 -22.86 -14.17 2.09
C GLY A 20 -22.31 -12.93 1.41
N GLU A 21 -21.04 -12.99 1.00
CA GLU A 21 -20.28 -11.87 0.41
C GLU A 21 -20.91 -11.28 -0.85
N LYS A 22 -21.66 -12.07 -1.62
CA LYS A 22 -22.41 -11.61 -2.80
C LYS A 22 -23.39 -10.47 -2.49
N ASN A 23 -23.84 -10.36 -1.23
CA ASN A 23 -24.81 -9.39 -0.76
C ASN A 23 -24.14 -8.29 0.11
N ILE A 24 -22.86 -8.00 -0.14
CA ILE A 24 -22.07 -7.01 0.62
C ILE A 24 -22.76 -5.64 0.77
N ARG A 25 -23.54 -5.23 -0.24
CA ARG A 25 -24.31 -3.96 -0.23
C ARG A 25 -25.43 -3.93 0.82
N GLU A 26 -25.85 -5.09 1.32
CA GLU A 26 -26.95 -5.22 2.29
C GLU A 26 -26.49 -5.17 3.74
N LEU A 27 -25.17 -5.16 3.98
CA LEU A 27 -24.57 -5.16 5.32
C LEU A 27 -25.00 -3.92 6.12
N GLY A 28 -25.16 -2.80 5.44
CA GLY A 28 -25.43 -1.49 6.02
C GLY A 28 -24.26 -0.97 6.86
N ILE A 29 -24.18 0.34 7.06
CA ILE A 29 -23.10 1.00 7.81
C ILE A 29 -23.58 1.36 9.20
N SER A 30 -22.91 0.87 10.25
CA SER A 30 -23.16 1.31 11.62
C SER A 30 -22.40 2.62 11.89
N VAL A 31 -21.09 2.64 11.60
CA VAL A 31 -20.22 3.81 11.69
C VAL A 31 -19.27 3.86 10.51
N ALA A 32 -19.02 5.06 9.98
CA ALA A 32 -17.94 5.34 9.06
C ALA A 32 -16.92 6.28 9.73
N GLY A 33 -15.69 5.82 9.88
CA GLY A 33 -14.57 6.61 10.37
C GLY A 33 -13.84 7.27 9.22
N VAL A 34 -13.45 8.53 9.37
CA VAL A 34 -12.71 9.29 8.35
C VAL A 34 -11.63 10.15 8.97
N TYR A 35 -10.47 10.21 8.34
CA TYR A 35 -9.49 11.27 8.55
C TYR A 35 -9.37 12.12 7.28
N SER A 36 -9.46 13.45 7.44
CA SER A 36 -9.31 14.43 6.37
C SER A 36 -7.93 15.08 6.44
N TYR A 37 -7.12 14.92 5.38
CA TYR A 37 -5.81 15.58 5.31
C TYR A 37 -5.94 17.10 5.18
N ALA A 38 -6.95 17.59 4.46
CA ALA A 38 -7.15 19.03 4.28
C ALA A 38 -7.56 19.74 5.59
N LYS A 39 -8.22 19.03 6.50
CA LYS A 39 -8.68 19.58 7.79
C LYS A 39 -7.81 19.18 8.97
N ASP A 40 -6.99 18.13 8.84
CA ASP A 40 -6.23 17.51 9.94
C ASP A 40 -7.15 17.08 11.10
N VAL A 41 -8.28 16.45 10.76
CA VAL A 41 -9.35 16.09 11.72
C VAL A 41 -9.91 14.71 11.41
N PHE A 42 -10.21 13.97 12.48
CA PHE A 42 -11.00 12.73 12.44
C PHE A 42 -12.50 13.02 12.59
N PHE A 43 -13.31 12.32 11.80
CA PHE A 43 -14.77 12.34 11.82
C PHE A 43 -15.29 10.91 11.97
N ALA A 44 -16.35 10.73 12.75
CA ALA A 44 -17.12 9.51 12.77
C ALA A 44 -18.56 9.85 12.40
N PHE A 45 -19.11 9.14 11.41
CA PHE A 45 -20.47 9.33 10.94
C PHE A 45 -21.29 8.09 11.23
N GLU A 46 -22.43 8.26 11.90
CA GLU A 46 -23.45 7.22 11.93
C GLU A 46 -24.24 7.19 10.62
N GLU A 47 -25.06 6.16 10.42
CA GLU A 47 -25.80 5.98 9.16
C GLU A 47 -26.63 7.21 8.76
N HIS A 48 -27.28 7.86 9.73
CA HIS A 48 -28.11 9.04 9.48
C HIS A 48 -27.31 10.28 9.06
N GLU A 49 -25.98 10.25 9.22
CA GLU A 49 -25.05 11.33 8.90
C GLU A 49 -24.27 11.07 7.59
N LEU A 50 -24.45 9.92 6.93
CA LEU A 50 -23.68 9.54 5.73
C LEU A 50 -23.85 10.49 4.55
N ALA A 51 -24.91 11.30 4.52
CA ALA A 51 -25.02 12.40 3.55
C ALA A 51 -23.90 13.45 3.70
N ASN A 52 -23.35 13.64 4.91
CA ASN A 52 -22.18 14.47 5.15
C ASN A 52 -20.91 13.80 4.59
N LEU A 53 -20.75 12.51 4.84
CA LEU A 53 -19.64 11.72 4.29
C LEU A 53 -19.63 11.74 2.76
N ALA A 54 -20.78 11.51 2.12
CA ALA A 54 -20.92 11.55 0.67
C ALA A 54 -20.46 12.90 0.09
N ARG A 55 -20.78 14.01 0.76
CA ARG A 55 -20.30 15.35 0.37
C ARG A 55 -18.79 15.50 0.51
N MET A 56 -18.17 14.92 1.55
CA MET A 56 -16.71 14.92 1.72
C MET A 56 -16.04 14.13 0.61
N ILE A 57 -16.53 12.92 0.32
CA ILE A 57 -15.98 12.06 -0.74
C ILE A 57 -16.13 12.70 -2.11
N LYS A 58 -17.27 13.34 -2.40
CA LYS A 58 -17.49 14.08 -3.66
C LYS A 58 -16.49 15.23 -3.87
N ALA A 59 -15.94 15.78 -2.81
CA ALA A 59 -14.94 16.85 -2.85
C ALA A 59 -13.48 16.35 -2.74
N ALA A 60 -13.29 15.05 -2.50
CA ALA A 60 -11.98 14.41 -2.40
C ALA A 60 -11.49 13.99 -3.79
N ASP A 61 -10.17 14.00 -3.98
CA ASP A 61 -9.52 13.40 -5.15
C ASP A 61 -8.97 12.01 -4.86
N HIS A 62 -8.82 11.64 -3.59
CA HIS A 62 -8.18 10.40 -3.19
C HIS A 62 -8.79 9.80 -1.92
N LEU A 63 -9.10 8.49 -1.95
CA LEU A 63 -9.47 7.67 -0.80
C LEU A 63 -8.35 6.67 -0.47
N ILE A 64 -8.06 6.52 0.80
CA ILE A 64 -7.08 5.58 1.34
C ILE A 64 -7.83 4.68 2.32
N GLY A 65 -7.61 3.37 2.23
CA GLY A 65 -8.17 2.43 3.20
C GLY A 65 -7.42 1.11 3.22
N PHE A 66 -7.89 0.19 4.04
CA PHE A 66 -7.34 -1.15 4.14
C PHE A 66 -8.41 -2.16 3.70
N ASN A 67 -8.21 -2.78 2.53
CA ASN A 67 -9.21 -3.62 1.85
C ASN A 67 -10.44 -2.84 1.33
N ILE A 68 -10.27 -1.53 1.14
CA ILE A 68 -11.30 -0.57 0.73
C ILE A 68 -11.95 -0.90 -0.61
N ILE A 69 -11.19 -1.45 -1.56
CA ILE A 69 -11.72 -1.77 -2.90
C ILE A 69 -12.72 -2.92 -2.84
N HIS A 70 -12.44 -3.92 -2.01
CA HIS A 70 -13.24 -5.13 -1.93
C HIS A 70 -14.28 -5.12 -0.81
N PHE A 71 -14.19 -4.16 0.11
CA PHE A 71 -15.09 -4.08 1.25
C PHE A 71 -15.82 -2.74 1.33
N ASP A 72 -15.12 -1.67 1.73
CA ASP A 72 -15.74 -0.40 2.08
C ASP A 72 -16.48 0.27 0.91
N ILE A 73 -15.85 0.33 -0.27
CA ILE A 73 -16.47 0.93 -1.47
C ILE A 73 -17.78 0.20 -1.84
N PRO A 74 -17.82 -1.15 -1.92
CA PRO A 74 -19.07 -1.87 -2.10
C PRO A 74 -20.13 -1.60 -1.02
N VAL A 75 -19.74 -1.52 0.25
CA VAL A 75 -20.67 -1.24 1.38
C VAL A 75 -21.21 0.19 1.33
N LEU A 76 -20.39 1.15 0.91
CA LEU A 76 -20.74 2.57 0.81
C LEU A 76 -21.60 2.89 -0.42
N ALA A 77 -21.51 2.09 -1.48
CA ALA A 77 -22.17 2.34 -2.76
C ALA A 77 -23.68 2.69 -2.67
N PRO A 78 -24.50 2.04 -1.80
CA PRO A 78 -25.92 2.38 -1.63
C PRO A 78 -26.18 3.78 -1.04
N TYR A 79 -25.18 4.41 -0.41
CA TYR A 79 -25.30 5.66 0.32
C TYR A 79 -24.79 6.88 -0.47
N VAL A 80 -24.33 6.68 -1.71
CA VAL A 80 -23.74 7.72 -2.55
C VAL A 80 -24.37 7.75 -3.94
N GLU A 81 -24.19 8.87 -4.66
CA GLU A 81 -24.65 8.99 -6.05
C GLU A 81 -23.93 7.96 -6.94
N GLN A 82 -24.66 7.35 -7.88
CA GLN A 82 -24.10 6.40 -8.83
C GLN A 82 -22.96 7.03 -9.64
N GLY A 83 -21.83 6.33 -9.76
CA GLY A 83 -20.68 6.85 -10.51
C GLY A 83 -19.79 7.83 -9.72
N MET A 84 -20.06 8.07 -8.43
CA MET A 84 -19.27 8.97 -7.59
C MET A 84 -17.91 8.37 -7.20
N LEU A 85 -17.89 7.12 -6.71
CA LEU A 85 -16.69 6.48 -6.17
C LEU A 85 -15.65 6.17 -7.26
N GLU A 86 -16.11 5.97 -8.50
CA GLU A 86 -15.29 5.69 -9.68
C GLU A 86 -14.47 6.91 -10.14
N ARG A 87 -14.77 8.11 -9.62
CA ARG A 87 -14.08 9.36 -9.97
C ARG A 87 -12.96 9.73 -9.00
N VAL A 88 -12.81 8.99 -7.91
CA VAL A 88 -11.86 9.27 -6.84
C VAL A 88 -10.72 8.27 -6.94
N GLY A 89 -9.47 8.74 -6.86
CA GLY A 89 -8.31 7.86 -6.78
C GLY A 89 -8.37 6.99 -5.52
N VAL A 90 -7.87 5.76 -5.58
CA VAL A 90 -7.92 4.84 -4.43
C VAL A 90 -6.54 4.25 -4.17
N THR A 91 -6.10 4.32 -2.91
CA THR A 91 -5.00 3.50 -2.39
C THR A 91 -5.57 2.48 -1.43
N ASP A 92 -5.42 1.20 -1.78
CA ASP A 92 -5.79 0.09 -0.93
C ASP A 92 -4.51 -0.60 -0.42
N ILE A 93 -4.17 -0.35 0.84
CA ILE A 93 -2.96 -0.88 1.48
C ILE A 93 -2.95 -2.42 1.45
N PHE A 94 -4.12 -3.04 1.62
CA PHE A 94 -4.25 -4.49 1.60
C PHE A 94 -4.01 -5.03 0.20
N ALA A 95 -4.63 -4.43 -0.81
CA ALA A 95 -4.47 -4.88 -2.20
C ALA A 95 -3.00 -4.79 -2.65
N ASP A 96 -2.32 -3.68 -2.32
CA ASP A 96 -0.89 -3.49 -2.63
C ASP A 96 -0.01 -4.53 -1.91
N ALA A 97 -0.30 -4.81 -0.65
CA ALA A 97 0.41 -5.84 0.11
C ALA A 97 0.21 -7.25 -0.48
N VAL A 98 -1.04 -7.62 -0.81
CA VAL A 98 -1.37 -8.92 -1.41
C VAL A 98 -0.73 -9.07 -2.78
N ALA A 99 -0.76 -8.05 -3.61
CA ALA A 99 -0.12 -8.05 -4.93
C ALA A 99 1.39 -8.30 -4.84
N PHE A 100 2.03 -7.83 -3.77
CA PHE A 100 3.44 -8.09 -3.52
C PHE A 100 3.70 -9.49 -2.95
N LEU A 101 2.93 -9.90 -1.95
CA LEU A 101 3.16 -11.09 -1.12
C LEU A 101 2.58 -12.38 -1.69
N GLY A 102 1.56 -12.30 -2.55
CA GLY A 102 0.80 -13.45 -3.02
C GLY A 102 -0.12 -14.09 -1.98
N HIS A 103 -0.26 -13.50 -0.79
CA HIS A 103 -1.14 -13.96 0.28
C HIS A 103 -1.66 -12.79 1.11
N ARG A 104 -2.73 -13.03 1.88
CA ARG A 104 -3.40 -12.02 2.71
C ARG A 104 -2.59 -11.65 3.95
N VAL A 105 -2.67 -10.38 4.32
CA VAL A 105 -2.16 -9.83 5.60
C VAL A 105 -3.26 -9.00 6.27
N GLY A 106 -3.25 -8.95 7.60
CA GLY A 106 -4.19 -8.13 8.38
C GLY A 106 -3.59 -6.78 8.76
N LEU A 107 -4.45 -5.78 8.95
CA LEU A 107 -4.06 -4.43 9.36
C LEU A 107 -3.21 -4.45 10.64
N ASP A 108 -3.64 -5.16 11.68
CA ASP A 108 -2.91 -5.27 12.95
C ASP A 108 -1.47 -5.81 12.76
N GLY A 109 -1.30 -6.85 11.94
CA GLY A 109 0.01 -7.44 11.70
C GLY A 109 0.97 -6.49 10.97
N VAL A 110 0.45 -5.75 9.98
CA VAL A 110 1.23 -4.75 9.23
C VAL A 110 1.53 -3.54 10.10
N ALA A 111 0.54 -3.04 10.86
CA ALA A 111 0.70 -1.94 11.81
C ALA A 111 1.74 -2.28 12.88
N LYS A 112 1.66 -3.46 13.48
CA LYS A 112 2.60 -3.90 14.51
C LYS A 112 4.03 -4.00 13.99
N ALA A 113 4.20 -4.60 12.81
CA ALA A 113 5.52 -4.73 12.19
C ALA A 113 6.10 -3.40 11.74
N THR A 114 5.27 -2.45 11.31
CA THR A 114 5.71 -1.17 10.71
C THR A 114 5.85 -0.05 11.72
N LEU A 115 4.86 0.11 12.60
CA LEU A 115 4.72 1.22 13.54
C LEU A 115 5.03 0.82 14.99
N GLY A 116 5.06 -0.48 15.29
CA GLY A 116 5.15 -0.97 16.68
C GLY A 116 3.84 -0.86 17.46
N GLU A 117 2.73 -0.59 16.76
CA GLU A 117 1.40 -0.41 17.33
C GLU A 117 0.46 -1.56 16.96
N SER A 118 -0.44 -1.91 17.85
CA SER A 118 -1.48 -2.92 17.61
C SER A 118 -2.86 -2.30 17.75
N LYS A 119 -3.86 -2.93 17.13
CA LYS A 119 -5.27 -2.58 17.29
C LYS A 119 -5.68 -2.62 18.76
N SER A 120 -6.56 -1.70 19.13
CA SER A 120 -7.18 -1.67 20.46
C SER A 120 -8.25 -2.74 20.70
N GLY A 121 -8.73 -3.45 19.66
CA GLY A 121 -9.76 -4.49 19.75
C GLY A 121 -9.88 -5.37 18.51
N HIS A 122 -10.93 -6.21 18.45
CA HIS A 122 -11.21 -7.11 17.32
C HIS A 122 -12.54 -6.77 16.63
N GLY A 123 -12.60 -6.79 15.30
CA GLY A 123 -13.80 -6.40 14.53
C GLY A 123 -15.08 -7.22 14.81
N LEU A 124 -14.97 -8.44 15.38
CA LEU A 124 -16.15 -9.18 15.84
C LEU A 124 -16.85 -8.51 17.03
N GLU A 125 -16.14 -7.67 17.79
CA GLU A 125 -16.68 -6.93 18.92
C GLU A 125 -17.52 -5.73 18.46
N ALA A 126 -17.19 -5.09 17.32
CA ALA A 126 -17.89 -3.92 16.81
C ALA A 126 -19.35 -4.21 16.44
N LEU A 127 -19.61 -5.34 15.78
CA LEU A 127 -20.97 -5.76 15.43
C LEU A 127 -21.82 -6.04 16.68
N GLU A 128 -21.21 -6.64 17.71
CA GLU A 128 -21.88 -6.93 18.97
C GLU A 128 -22.16 -5.64 19.77
N TRP A 129 -21.19 -4.72 19.84
CA TRP A 129 -21.40 -3.41 20.45
C TRP A 129 -22.52 -2.63 19.77
N PHE A 130 -22.59 -2.67 18.43
CA PHE A 130 -23.68 -2.04 17.70
C PHE A 130 -25.05 -2.63 18.09
N ARG A 131 -25.16 -3.96 18.17
CA ARG A 131 -26.40 -4.63 18.62
C ARG A 131 -26.79 -4.26 20.06
N GLN A 132 -25.81 -4.00 20.91
CA GLN A 132 -26.01 -3.56 22.29
C GLN A 132 -26.28 -2.04 22.42
N GLY A 133 -26.30 -1.29 21.31
CA GLY A 133 -26.46 0.16 21.32
C GLY A 133 -25.21 0.93 21.80
N ARG A 134 -24.06 0.25 21.89
CA ARG A 134 -22.77 0.79 22.33
C ARG A 134 -22.02 1.47 21.17
N VAL A 135 -22.67 2.46 20.58
CA VAL A 135 -22.22 3.13 19.34
C VAL A 135 -20.90 3.88 19.54
N GLU A 136 -20.66 4.42 20.74
CA GLU A 136 -19.42 5.15 21.04
C GLU A 136 -18.18 4.24 21.03
N GLU A 137 -18.31 2.97 21.43
CA GLU A 137 -17.25 1.98 21.30
C GLU A 137 -16.98 1.62 19.83
N VAL A 138 -18.02 1.49 19.01
CA VAL A 138 -17.88 1.30 17.56
C VAL A 138 -17.15 2.48 16.92
N LYS A 139 -17.51 3.72 17.28
CA LYS A 139 -16.82 4.93 16.80
C LYS A 139 -15.35 4.94 17.18
N LYS A 140 -15.02 4.63 18.45
CA LYS A 140 -13.62 4.60 18.91
C LYS A 140 -12.79 3.56 18.16
N TYR A 141 -13.35 2.36 17.97
CA TYR A 141 -12.68 1.27 17.26
C TYR A 141 -12.44 1.64 15.79
N CYS A 142 -13.47 2.10 15.08
CA CYS A 142 -13.35 2.51 13.69
C CYS A 142 -12.35 3.66 13.50
N LEU A 143 -12.36 4.66 14.40
CA LEU A 143 -11.38 5.76 14.34
C LEU A 143 -9.93 5.31 14.63
N ASP A 144 -9.73 4.29 15.47
CA ASP A 144 -8.40 3.69 15.68
C ASP A 144 -7.90 2.97 14.43
N ASP A 145 -8.78 2.24 13.73
CA ASP A 145 -8.45 1.60 12.44
C ASP A 145 -8.14 2.64 11.34
N VAL A 146 -8.88 3.75 11.27
CA VAL A 146 -8.55 4.89 10.38
C VAL A 146 -7.18 5.49 10.74
N ARG A 147 -6.90 5.68 12.02
CA ARG A 147 -5.63 6.23 12.50
C ARG A 147 -4.45 5.32 12.11
N LEU A 148 -4.55 4.02 12.38
CA LEU A 148 -3.52 3.04 11.98
C LEU A 148 -3.33 3.01 10.46
N THR A 149 -4.42 3.06 9.69
CA THR A 149 -4.36 3.09 8.23
C THR A 149 -3.68 4.36 7.71
N ARG A 150 -4.00 5.52 8.29
CA ARG A 150 -3.33 6.81 7.99
C ARG A 150 -1.84 6.73 8.30
N ASP A 151 -1.48 6.24 9.48
CA ASP A 151 -0.10 6.19 9.95
C ASP A 151 0.74 5.22 9.10
N LEU A 152 0.16 4.09 8.68
CA LEU A 152 0.76 3.18 7.71
C LEU A 152 0.98 3.84 6.35
N TYR A 153 -0.04 4.55 5.84
CA TYR A 153 0.07 5.25 4.56
C TYR A 153 1.20 6.29 4.59
N GLU A 154 1.26 7.12 5.63
CA GLU A 154 2.31 8.14 5.77
C GLU A 154 3.69 7.51 5.95
N TYR A 155 3.81 6.42 6.72
CA TYR A 155 5.05 5.66 6.78
C TYR A 155 5.45 5.14 5.40
N GLY A 156 4.54 4.51 4.67
CA GLY A 156 4.83 3.93 3.35
C GLY A 156 5.19 4.98 2.31
N LYS A 157 4.49 6.11 2.29
CA LYS A 157 4.79 7.28 1.44
C LYS A 157 6.17 7.86 1.72
N LYS A 158 6.52 8.02 3.00
CA LYS A 158 7.84 8.54 3.40
C LYS A 158 8.98 7.56 3.12
N ASN A 159 8.76 6.27 3.43
CA ASN A 159 9.84 5.28 3.47
C ASN A 159 9.91 4.41 2.19
N GLY A 160 8.89 4.43 1.34
CA GLY A 160 8.79 3.61 0.12
C GLY A 160 8.52 2.13 0.39
N HIS A 161 8.16 1.78 1.63
CA HIS A 161 7.81 0.42 2.03
C HIS A 161 6.99 0.41 3.33
N VAL A 162 6.27 -0.68 3.58
CA VAL A 162 5.75 -1.06 4.90
C VAL A 162 6.34 -2.41 5.31
N LEU A 163 6.09 -2.88 6.52
CA LEU A 163 6.68 -4.09 7.09
C LEU A 163 5.61 -5.12 7.44
N PHE A 164 6.00 -6.40 7.43
CA PHE A 164 5.18 -7.49 7.95
C PHE A 164 6.08 -8.56 8.60
N GLU A 165 5.55 -9.27 9.59
CA GLU A 165 6.17 -10.48 10.13
C GLU A 165 5.75 -11.69 9.30
N SER A 166 6.74 -12.41 8.76
CA SER A 166 6.50 -13.65 8.01
C SER A 166 6.21 -14.80 8.97
N TYR A 167 5.12 -15.52 8.72
CA TYR A 167 4.78 -16.72 9.48
C TYR A 167 5.74 -17.90 9.22
N VAL A 168 6.47 -17.88 8.10
CA VAL A 168 7.36 -18.97 7.69
C VAL A 168 8.67 -18.95 8.48
N ASP A 169 9.28 -17.77 8.62
CA ASP A 169 10.60 -17.61 9.23
C ASP A 169 10.61 -16.72 10.48
N ARG A 170 9.44 -16.18 10.88
CA ARG A 170 9.26 -15.28 12.03
C ARG A 170 10.12 -14.02 11.96
N LYS A 171 10.49 -13.60 10.75
CA LYS A 171 11.28 -12.38 10.51
C LYS A 171 10.42 -11.26 9.95
N ILE A 172 10.88 -10.03 10.16
CA ILE A 172 10.29 -8.84 9.57
C ILE A 172 10.85 -8.63 8.16
N HIS A 173 9.96 -8.58 7.17
CA HIS A 173 10.29 -8.30 5.78
C HIS A 173 9.60 -7.02 5.30
N SER A 174 10.19 -6.37 4.30
CA SER A 174 9.59 -5.19 3.66
C SER A 174 8.63 -5.55 2.52
N ILE A 175 7.54 -4.81 2.44
CA ILE A 175 6.66 -4.71 1.28
C ILE A 175 6.94 -3.35 0.63
N PRO A 176 7.58 -3.29 -0.56
CA PRO A 176 7.81 -2.03 -1.25
C PRO A 176 6.47 -1.42 -1.68
N VAL A 177 6.32 -0.10 -1.52
CA VAL A 177 5.13 0.66 -1.91
C VAL A 177 5.52 1.96 -2.61
N SER A 178 4.61 2.52 -3.41
CA SER A 178 4.85 3.74 -4.20
C SER A 178 3.79 4.81 -3.95
N TRP A 179 3.30 4.89 -2.71
CA TRP A 179 2.27 5.86 -2.33
C TRP A 179 2.77 7.30 -2.37
N GLY A 180 1.93 8.22 -2.84
CA GLY A 180 2.23 9.65 -2.86
C GLY A 180 3.27 10.10 -3.90
N THR A 181 3.79 9.22 -4.76
CA THR A 181 4.67 9.62 -5.88
C THR A 181 4.34 8.83 -7.15
N PRO A 182 4.11 9.47 -8.32
CA PRO A 182 4.05 8.79 -9.61
C PRO A 182 5.47 8.38 -10.05
N MET A 183 6.07 7.42 -9.36
CA MET A 183 7.50 7.14 -9.43
C MET A 183 7.86 6.02 -10.43
N SER A 184 6.89 5.17 -10.80
CA SER A 184 7.20 3.95 -11.57
C SER A 184 7.61 4.23 -13.03
N SER A 185 7.12 5.31 -13.65
CA SER A 185 7.44 5.63 -15.04
C SER A 185 8.82 6.28 -15.19
N ALA A 186 9.20 7.21 -14.31
CA ALA A 186 10.48 7.91 -14.37
C ALA A 186 11.67 6.97 -14.07
N VAL A 187 11.55 6.14 -13.03
CA VAL A 187 12.59 5.14 -12.70
C VAL A 187 12.77 4.15 -13.85
N GLY A 188 11.67 3.64 -14.42
CA GLY A 188 11.71 2.72 -15.56
C GLY A 188 12.46 3.31 -16.77
N GLN A 189 12.20 4.57 -17.10
CA GLN A 189 12.88 5.28 -18.20
C GLN A 189 14.38 5.41 -17.97
N VAL A 190 14.81 5.80 -16.76
CA VAL A 190 16.23 5.92 -16.43
C VAL A 190 16.93 4.57 -16.54
N LEU A 191 16.30 3.50 -16.03
CA LEU A 191 16.87 2.14 -16.09
C LEU A 191 17.01 1.65 -17.54
N ALA A 192 15.98 1.85 -18.37
CA ALA A 192 16.01 1.48 -19.78
C ALA A 192 17.10 2.25 -20.55
N ALA A 193 17.15 3.57 -20.40
CA ALA A 193 18.13 4.42 -21.06
C ALA A 193 19.57 4.06 -20.65
N ALA A 194 19.79 3.78 -19.36
CA ALA A 194 21.10 3.39 -18.86
C ALA A 194 21.53 2.02 -19.38
N TYR A 195 20.60 1.08 -19.46
CA TYR A 195 20.85 -0.24 -20.05
C TYR A 195 21.26 -0.12 -21.53
N GLU A 196 20.50 0.61 -22.34
CA GLU A 196 20.79 0.85 -23.76
C GLU A 196 22.16 1.53 -23.97
N ALA A 197 22.45 2.57 -23.18
CA ALA A 197 23.69 3.32 -23.29
C ALA A 197 24.91 2.65 -22.61
N ARG A 198 24.74 1.47 -22.01
CA ARG A 198 25.76 0.76 -21.21
C ARG A 198 26.37 1.66 -20.13
N ARG A 199 25.50 2.38 -19.42
CA ARG A 199 25.85 3.32 -18.36
C ARG A 199 25.50 2.76 -17.01
N ARG A 200 26.42 2.92 -16.07
CA ARG A 200 26.24 2.56 -14.67
C ARG A 200 25.09 3.37 -14.06
N VAL A 201 24.37 2.78 -13.12
CA VAL A 201 23.22 3.43 -12.45
C VAL A 201 23.42 3.45 -10.95
N ALA A 202 23.22 4.62 -10.33
CA ALA A 202 23.02 4.73 -8.90
C ALA A 202 21.52 4.57 -8.59
N ILE A 203 21.18 3.66 -7.67
CA ILE A 203 19.79 3.38 -7.27
C ILE A 203 19.60 3.48 -5.77
N GLU A 204 18.42 3.93 -5.36
CA GLU A 204 17.88 3.67 -4.02
C GLU A 204 16.96 2.46 -4.09
N TYR A 205 17.37 1.38 -3.42
CA TYR A 205 16.72 0.07 -3.48
C TYR A 205 16.11 -0.32 -2.13
N ILE A 206 14.85 -0.73 -2.12
CA ILE A 206 14.18 -1.33 -0.97
C ILE A 206 14.55 -2.82 -0.90
N SER A 207 15.46 -3.16 0.01
CA SER A 207 15.84 -4.55 0.31
C SER A 207 14.71 -5.28 1.03
N SER A 208 14.57 -6.60 0.85
CA SER A 208 13.52 -7.39 1.51
C SER A 208 13.78 -7.62 2.98
N GLN A 209 15.05 -7.60 3.39
CA GLN A 209 15.52 -7.91 4.73
C GLN A 209 16.50 -6.84 5.18
N ASP A 210 16.49 -6.54 6.48
CA ASP A 210 17.45 -5.63 7.10
C ASP A 210 18.60 -6.40 7.77
N THR A 211 19.37 -7.13 6.97
CA THR A 211 20.41 -8.06 7.46
C THR A 211 21.54 -7.40 8.24
N ASP A 212 21.78 -6.10 8.00
CA ASP A 212 22.86 -5.30 8.58
C ASP A 212 22.33 -4.22 9.54
N GLN A 213 21.03 -4.27 9.89
CA GLN A 213 20.36 -3.34 10.81
C GLN A 213 20.50 -1.87 10.41
N SER A 214 20.66 -1.61 9.10
CA SER A 214 20.85 -0.26 8.56
C SER A 214 19.59 0.26 7.84
N GLY A 215 18.45 -0.41 8.02
CA GLY A 215 17.16 -0.10 7.41
C GLY A 215 16.97 -0.72 6.03
N TYR A 216 15.73 -0.75 5.53
CA TYR A 216 15.42 -1.42 4.26
C TYR A 216 15.83 -0.64 3.01
N ARG A 217 16.03 0.68 3.10
CA ARG A 217 16.46 1.52 1.96
C ARG A 217 17.97 1.51 1.83
N LYS A 218 18.46 1.09 0.67
CA LYS A 218 19.88 0.87 0.41
C LYS A 218 20.34 1.58 -0.87
N ALA A 219 21.37 2.40 -0.78
CA ALA A 219 22.06 2.93 -1.96
C ALA A 219 22.87 1.80 -2.64
N ARG A 220 22.74 1.67 -3.95
CA ARG A 220 23.51 0.71 -4.75
C ARG A 220 24.01 1.37 -6.03
N LEU A 221 25.14 0.90 -6.49
CA LEU A 221 25.69 1.23 -7.79
C LEU A 221 25.70 -0.07 -8.60
N ILE A 222 25.02 -0.06 -9.75
CA ILE A 222 24.76 -1.26 -10.54
C ILE A 222 25.08 -1.07 -12.02
N ASP A 223 25.58 -2.13 -12.65
CA ASP A 223 25.76 -2.24 -14.11
C ASP A 223 24.73 -3.25 -14.63
N ILE A 224 23.77 -2.82 -15.44
CA ILE A 224 22.60 -3.64 -15.84
C ILE A 224 22.98 -4.58 -16.98
N TYR A 225 22.92 -5.89 -16.77
CA TYR A 225 23.26 -6.87 -17.79
C TYR A 225 22.06 -7.37 -18.57
N HIS A 226 20.91 -7.49 -17.90
CA HIS A 226 19.67 -7.92 -18.54
C HIS A 226 18.45 -7.36 -17.80
N MET A 227 17.42 -6.96 -18.55
CA MET A 227 16.13 -6.54 -18.02
C MET A 227 15.03 -7.43 -18.58
N LYS A 228 14.32 -8.14 -17.71
CA LYS A 228 13.24 -9.05 -18.11
C LYS A 228 11.90 -8.31 -18.14
N PRO A 229 10.93 -8.76 -18.97
CA PRO A 229 9.59 -8.16 -19.04
C PRO A 229 8.81 -8.17 -17.71
N ASN A 230 9.13 -9.11 -16.81
CA ASN A 230 8.53 -9.18 -15.47
C ASN A 230 9.13 -8.16 -14.48
N GLY A 231 10.05 -7.30 -14.93
CA GLY A 231 10.70 -6.28 -14.11
C GLY A 231 11.87 -6.80 -13.26
N GLU A 232 12.31 -8.04 -13.44
CA GLU A 232 13.58 -8.51 -12.91
C GLU A 232 14.75 -7.89 -13.67
N ILE A 233 15.78 -7.50 -12.92
CA ILE A 233 16.97 -6.84 -13.46
C ILE A 233 18.18 -7.63 -12.97
N GLU A 234 18.88 -8.28 -13.88
CA GLU A 234 20.18 -8.87 -13.59
C GLU A 234 21.25 -7.79 -13.74
N ALA A 235 22.00 -7.53 -12.67
CA ALA A 235 22.99 -6.46 -12.68
C ALA A 235 24.19 -6.79 -11.79
N TYR A 236 25.38 -6.33 -12.19
CA TYR A 236 26.54 -6.38 -11.32
C TYR A 236 26.44 -5.31 -10.23
N CYS A 237 26.50 -5.73 -8.97
CA CYS A 237 26.43 -4.85 -7.82
C CYS A 237 27.84 -4.51 -7.31
N HIS A 238 28.26 -3.26 -7.46
CA HIS A 238 29.60 -2.81 -7.07
C HIS A 238 29.89 -2.94 -5.57
N LEU A 239 28.87 -2.77 -4.73
CA LEU A 239 29.01 -2.96 -3.29
C LEU A 239 29.26 -4.44 -2.93
N ARG A 240 28.57 -5.36 -3.60
CA ARG A 240 28.66 -6.81 -3.32
C ARG A 240 29.71 -7.51 -4.17
N ARG A 241 30.27 -6.83 -5.16
CA ARG A 241 31.25 -7.34 -6.12
C ARG A 241 30.79 -8.62 -6.81
N SER A 242 29.49 -8.73 -7.09
CA SER A 242 28.89 -9.90 -7.72
C SER A 242 27.68 -9.51 -8.56
N VAL A 243 27.32 -10.36 -9.53
CA VAL A 243 26.01 -10.28 -10.20
C VAL A 243 24.91 -10.61 -9.19
N ARG A 244 23.81 -9.86 -9.25
CA ARG A 244 22.63 -10.00 -8.39
C ARG A 244 21.36 -9.74 -9.18
N MET A 245 20.28 -10.32 -8.68
CA MET A 245 18.93 -10.01 -9.13
C MET A 245 18.35 -8.85 -8.32
N PHE A 246 17.95 -7.82 -9.05
CA PHE A 246 17.14 -6.70 -8.56
C PHE A 246 15.75 -6.78 -9.17
N HIS A 247 14.83 -5.96 -8.65
CA HIS A 247 13.48 -5.88 -9.19
C HIS A 247 13.09 -4.42 -9.29
N ALA A 248 12.63 -3.99 -10.47
CA ALA A 248 12.28 -2.60 -10.76
C ALA A 248 11.32 -1.99 -9.73
N ARG A 249 10.30 -2.75 -9.28
CA ARG A 249 9.33 -2.31 -8.25
C ARG A 249 9.94 -1.99 -6.88
N ARG A 250 11.18 -2.41 -6.62
CA ARG A 250 11.92 -2.12 -5.39
C ARG A 250 12.90 -0.94 -5.56
N ILE A 251 12.99 -0.36 -6.75
CA ILE A 251 13.82 0.82 -7.02
C ILE A 251 12.94 2.06 -6.89
N VAL A 252 13.23 2.89 -5.88
CA VAL A 252 12.47 4.11 -5.62
C VAL A 252 13.13 5.35 -6.25
N LYS A 253 14.42 5.28 -6.54
CA LYS A 253 15.17 6.32 -7.26
C LYS A 253 16.23 5.68 -8.13
N ALA A 254 16.45 6.22 -9.31
CA ALA A 254 17.52 5.83 -10.21
C ALA A 254 18.16 7.08 -10.85
N GLU A 255 19.48 7.06 -11.00
CA GLU A 255 20.27 8.12 -11.62
C GLU A 255 21.35 7.47 -12.50
N MET A 256 21.42 7.90 -13.76
CA MET A 256 22.44 7.44 -14.71
C MET A 256 23.77 8.12 -14.40
N MET A 257 24.85 7.33 -14.34
CA MET A 257 26.19 7.81 -14.02
C MET A 257 27.05 8.00 -15.27
N ASP A 258 28.19 8.67 -15.09
CA ASP A 258 29.16 8.87 -16.16
C ASP A 258 30.01 7.66 -16.54
N ALA A 259 30.11 6.69 -15.64
CA ALA A 259 30.86 5.47 -15.89
C ALA A 259 30.11 4.54 -16.85
N SER A 260 30.80 4.04 -17.88
CA SER A 260 30.34 2.94 -18.73
C SER A 260 30.85 1.59 -18.24
N TYR A 261 30.27 0.51 -18.76
CA TYR A 261 30.73 -0.87 -18.52
C TYR A 261 30.55 -1.72 -19.78
N THR A 262 31.28 -2.84 -19.85
CA THR A 262 31.07 -3.87 -20.88
C THR A 262 30.04 -4.87 -20.37
N ASN A 263 29.01 -5.15 -21.17
CA ASN A 263 28.05 -6.20 -20.83
C ASN A 263 28.65 -7.56 -21.25
N PRO A 264 28.77 -8.54 -20.34
CA PRO A 264 29.35 -9.84 -20.65
C PRO A 264 28.57 -10.63 -21.72
N TYR A 265 27.31 -10.28 -22.00
CA TYR A 265 26.51 -10.89 -23.06
C TYR A 265 26.75 -10.29 -24.45
N ASP A 266 27.36 -9.10 -24.54
CA ASP A 266 27.65 -8.47 -25.84
C ASP A 266 28.80 -9.19 -26.58
N GLU A 267 29.65 -9.92 -25.84
CA GLU A 267 30.83 -10.63 -26.37
C GLU A 267 30.57 -12.13 -26.66
N GLN A 268 29.36 -12.64 -26.40
CA GLN A 268 29.01 -14.01 -26.80
C GLN A 268 28.69 -14.03 -28.31
N PRO A 269 29.47 -14.75 -29.14
CA PRO A 269 29.14 -14.88 -30.55
C PRO A 269 27.79 -15.57 -30.68
N ALA A 270 26.95 -15.04 -31.58
CA ALA A 270 25.71 -15.71 -31.97
C ALA A 270 26.03 -17.15 -32.37
N LEU A 271 25.63 -18.10 -31.53
CA LEU A 271 25.62 -19.52 -31.90
C LEU A 271 24.55 -19.65 -33.00
N LEU A 272 25.03 -19.68 -34.24
CA LEU A 272 24.32 -20.09 -35.45
C LEU A 272 23.89 -21.56 -35.34
#